data_AF-A0AB73MRY1-F1
#
_entry.id   AF-A0AB73MRY1-F1
#
_cell.length_a   1.000
_cell.length_b   1.000
_cell.length_c   1.000
_cell.angle_alpha   90.00
_cell.angle_beta   90.00
_cell.angle_gamma   90.00
#
_symmetry.space_group_name_H-M   'P 1'
#
loop_
_entity.id
_entity.type
_entity.pdbx_description
1 polymer ?
#
loop_
_entity_poly.entity_id
_entity_poly.type
_entity_poly.pdbx_seq_one_letter_code
_entity_poly.pdbx_strand_id
1 'polypeptide(L)'
;MSDMAMIRIGILIAGLLLVAAIFLFGRPKKSPQGRRVDKGEGQPRERREPVISSEFGAEGDAAERAEGVEQSELNLEGQDASGGNEVGKRPNQDFDKIVSLFVAAKAGQVLRGEDVVVAAEKTGLVFGHMNVFHRLVEGHPERGPIFSMASILKPGSFDMANIREMQTPAIAFFLTLPAPMTALDAWEKMLPTVQRMAELLDGVVLDDSRNALGRQRVAHIRDELRAYDRQHQAPPLTKSPRW
;
A
#
# COMPACT_ATOMS: atom_id res chain seq x y z
N MET A 1 12.80 62.39 -15.46
CA MET A 1 12.41 61.06 -14.92
C MET A 1 13.56 60.60 -14.06
N SER A 2 13.35 60.37 -12.76
CA SER A 2 14.44 60.18 -11.80
C SER A 2 15.17 58.85 -12.03
N ASP A 3 16.50 58.88 -11.97
CA ASP A 3 17.37 57.71 -12.19
C ASP A 3 16.99 56.50 -11.33
N MET A 4 16.42 56.72 -10.16
CA MET A 4 15.91 55.67 -9.28
C MET A 4 14.73 54.88 -9.89
N ALA A 5 13.90 55.51 -10.71
CA ALA A 5 12.79 54.82 -11.40
C ALA A 5 13.32 53.93 -12.54
N MET A 6 14.33 54.41 -13.28
CA MET A 6 15.01 53.63 -14.32
C MET A 6 15.71 52.40 -13.74
N ILE A 7 16.37 52.54 -12.58
CA ILE A 7 17.04 51.42 -11.90
C ILE A 7 16.02 50.39 -11.39
N ARG A 8 14.90 50.82 -10.80
CA ARG A 8 13.86 49.90 -10.31
C ARG A 8 13.20 49.10 -11.43
N ILE A 9 12.93 49.74 -12.57
CA ILE A 9 12.38 49.06 -13.75
C ILE A 9 13.40 48.07 -14.32
N GLY A 10 14.68 48.44 -14.38
CA GLY A 10 15.76 47.55 -14.80
C GLY A 10 15.87 46.28 -13.93
N ILE A 11 15.79 46.43 -12.60
CA ILE A 11 15.82 45.29 -11.67
C ILE A 11 14.59 44.39 -11.85
N LEU A 12 13.41 44.96 -12.07
CA LEU A 12 12.17 44.19 -12.28
C LEU A 12 12.26 43.33 -13.55
N ILE A 13 12.78 43.91 -14.64
CA ILE A 13 12.97 43.20 -15.91
C ILE A 13 14.01 42.09 -15.75
N ALA A 14 15.12 42.35 -15.07
CA ALA A 14 16.16 41.36 -14.81
C ALA A 14 15.64 40.18 -13.96
N GLY A 15 14.81 40.46 -12.94
CA GLY A 15 14.17 39.42 -12.13
C GLY A 15 13.20 38.55 -12.93
N LEU A 16 12.41 39.16 -13.81
CA LEU A 16 11.45 38.42 -14.65
C LEU A 16 12.17 37.54 -15.67
N LEU A 17 13.29 38.02 -16.22
CA LEU A 17 14.17 37.22 -17.10
C LEU A 17 14.83 36.05 -16.36
N LEU A 18 15.24 36.24 -15.11
CA LEU A 18 15.80 35.17 -14.27
C LEU A 18 14.77 34.06 -14.01
N VAL A 19 13.53 34.43 -13.66
CA VAL A 19 12.43 33.48 -13.42
C VAL A 19 12.08 32.73 -14.70
N ALA A 20 12.02 33.43 -15.85
CA ALA A 20 11.80 32.79 -17.15
C ALA A 20 12.93 31.82 -17.51
N ALA A 21 14.19 32.16 -17.22
CA ALA A 21 15.33 31.27 -17.45
C ALA A 21 15.27 30.02 -16.56
N ILE A 22 14.93 30.17 -15.28
CA ILE A 22 14.73 29.01 -14.38
C ILE A 22 13.60 28.12 -14.89
N PHE A 23 12.52 28.70 -15.42
CA PHE A 23 11.42 27.90 -15.99
C PHE A 23 11.81 27.19 -17.30
N LEU A 24 12.62 27.84 -18.14
CA LEU A 24 13.06 27.27 -19.42
C LEU A 24 14.15 26.20 -19.25
N PHE A 25 15.05 26.36 -18.28
CA PHE A 25 16.19 25.48 -18.03
C PHE A 25 15.99 24.51 -16.86
N GLY A 26 15.00 24.73 -15.99
CA GLY A 26 14.69 23.91 -14.81
C GLY A 26 13.81 22.68 -15.09
N ARG A 27 13.45 22.42 -16.35
CA ARG A 27 12.77 21.17 -16.74
C ARG A 27 13.80 20.02 -16.82
N PRO A 28 13.73 19.00 -15.95
CA PRO A 28 14.68 17.89 -15.97
C PRO A 28 14.49 17.03 -17.23
N LYS A 29 15.50 17.03 -18.09
CA LYS A 29 15.59 16.16 -19.26
C LYS A 29 15.95 14.75 -18.78
N LYS A 30 14.98 13.83 -18.69
CA LYS A 30 15.27 12.39 -18.49
C LYS A 30 16.15 11.92 -19.64
N SER A 31 17.36 11.46 -19.33
CA SER A 31 18.27 10.83 -20.26
C SER A 31 17.90 9.35 -20.44
N PRO A 32 17.88 8.82 -21.67
CA PRO A 32 18.02 7.38 -21.86
C PRO A 32 19.51 7.05 -21.66
N GLN A 33 19.72 6.21 -20.66
CA GLN A 33 20.98 5.70 -20.16
C GLN A 33 21.65 4.75 -21.18
N GLY A 34 22.96 4.95 -21.39
CA GLY A 34 23.89 3.85 -21.65
C GLY A 34 24.26 3.55 -23.11
N ARG A 35 25.27 4.26 -23.63
CA ARG A 35 26.12 3.81 -24.74
C ARG A 35 27.08 2.73 -24.22
N ARG A 36 26.94 1.47 -24.66
CA ARG A 36 28.00 0.44 -24.55
C ARG A 36 28.63 0.26 -25.93
N VAL A 37 29.96 0.39 -26.00
CA VAL A 37 30.77 -0.03 -27.16
C VAL A 37 31.59 -1.24 -26.74
N ASP A 38 31.50 -2.25 -27.60
CA ASP A 38 32.21 -3.52 -27.78
C ASP A 38 32.97 -4.20 -26.63
N LYS A 39 32.58 -5.45 -26.39
CA LYS A 39 33.50 -6.52 -26.01
C LYS A 39 33.25 -7.68 -26.97
N GLY A 40 34.27 -7.98 -27.77
CA GLY A 40 34.22 -8.94 -28.86
C GLY A 40 33.99 -10.40 -28.46
N GLU A 41 33.51 -11.10 -29.50
CA GLU A 41 33.66 -12.51 -29.86
C GLU A 41 32.90 -13.59 -29.09
N GLY A 42 31.92 -14.18 -29.80
CA GLY A 42 31.25 -15.45 -29.49
C GLY A 42 30.01 -15.70 -30.36
N GLN A 43 30.16 -16.36 -31.50
CA GLN A 43 29.08 -16.92 -32.38
C GLN A 43 28.20 -17.96 -31.66
N PRO A 44 27.14 -18.55 -32.30
CA PRO A 44 26.06 -18.00 -33.12
C PRO A 44 24.67 -18.54 -32.66
N ARG A 45 23.55 -17.94 -33.06
CA ARG A 45 22.35 -18.66 -33.58
C ARG A 45 21.19 -17.73 -33.93
N GLU A 46 20.70 -17.94 -35.15
CA GLU A 46 19.62 -17.25 -35.85
C GLU A 46 18.25 -17.70 -35.31
N ARG A 47 17.38 -16.77 -34.91
CA ARG A 47 15.97 -17.05 -34.62
C ARG A 47 15.09 -15.98 -35.28
N ARG A 48 14.25 -16.44 -36.22
CA ARG A 48 13.25 -15.67 -36.98
C ARG A 48 12.11 -15.17 -36.08
N GLU A 49 11.61 -13.97 -36.38
CA GLU A 49 10.42 -13.36 -35.78
C GLU A 49 9.14 -13.70 -36.57
N PRO A 50 7.97 -13.83 -35.90
CA PRO A 50 6.67 -13.89 -36.55
C PRO A 50 6.07 -12.49 -36.72
N VAL A 51 5.48 -12.23 -37.89
CA VAL A 51 4.74 -11.01 -38.21
C VAL A 51 3.26 -11.25 -37.95
N ILE A 52 2.58 -10.32 -37.28
CA ILE A 52 1.11 -10.27 -37.28
C ILE A 52 0.66 -8.93 -37.86
N SER A 53 -0.15 -9.06 -38.90
CA SER A 53 -0.69 -7.99 -39.74
C SER A 53 -1.86 -7.28 -39.07
N SER A 54 -1.92 -5.97 -39.35
CA SER A 54 -2.98 -5.03 -39.06
C SER A 54 -4.27 -5.34 -39.85
N GLU A 55 -5.40 -5.46 -39.16
CA GLU A 55 -6.70 -4.89 -39.57
C GLU A 55 -7.76 -5.22 -38.51
N PHE A 56 -8.24 -4.21 -37.79
CA PHE A 56 -9.67 -3.99 -37.48
C PHE A 56 -9.83 -2.53 -37.10
N GLY A 57 -10.65 -1.82 -37.87
CA GLY A 57 -10.85 -0.40 -37.79
C GLY A 57 -12.06 0.02 -36.95
N ALA A 58 -11.96 1.28 -36.53
CA ALA A 58 -12.99 2.32 -36.51
C ALA A 58 -14.01 2.41 -35.35
N GLU A 59 -14.02 3.64 -34.80
CA GLU A 59 -15.11 4.41 -34.17
C GLU A 59 -15.39 4.23 -32.67
N GLY A 60 -15.39 5.37 -31.95
CA GLY A 60 -15.88 5.46 -30.57
C GLY A 60 -15.22 6.54 -29.73
N ASP A 61 -15.63 7.78 -29.95
CA ASP A 61 -15.35 8.99 -29.17
C ASP A 61 -15.80 8.84 -27.70
N ALA A 62 -14.98 9.28 -26.73
CA ALA A 62 -15.39 9.93 -25.47
C ALA A 62 -14.23 9.98 -24.47
N ALA A 63 -14.03 11.18 -23.93
CA ALA A 63 -13.11 11.53 -22.88
C ALA A 63 -13.42 10.79 -21.56
N GLU A 64 -12.38 10.36 -20.84
CA GLU A 64 -12.30 10.63 -19.41
C GLU A 64 -10.85 10.54 -18.90
N ARG A 65 -10.48 11.57 -18.14
CA ARG A 65 -9.22 11.69 -17.43
C ARG A 65 -9.07 10.51 -16.48
N ALA A 66 -8.06 9.67 -16.68
CA ALA A 66 -7.54 8.83 -15.61
C ALA A 66 -6.68 9.71 -14.70
N GLU A 67 -7.33 10.34 -13.73
CA GLU A 67 -6.66 10.88 -12.55
C GLU A 67 -5.89 9.77 -11.84
N GLY A 68 -4.72 10.12 -11.31
CA GLY A 68 -3.93 9.21 -10.50
C GLY A 68 -4.80 8.66 -9.38
N VAL A 69 -4.89 7.34 -9.32
CA VAL A 69 -5.54 6.64 -8.21
C VAL A 69 -4.70 6.91 -6.96
N GLU A 70 -5.06 7.95 -6.22
CA GLU A 70 -4.63 8.11 -4.85
C GLU A 70 -5.10 6.89 -4.07
N GLN A 71 -4.21 6.43 -3.19
CA GLN A 71 -4.51 5.39 -2.21
C GLN A 71 -5.82 5.76 -1.53
N SER A 72 -6.86 4.98 -1.82
CA SER A 72 -8.07 5.02 -1.02
C SER A 72 -7.67 4.45 0.33
N GLU A 73 -7.25 5.33 1.23
CA GLU A 73 -7.26 5.06 2.66
C GLU A 73 -8.57 4.34 2.94
N LEU A 74 -8.50 3.14 3.49
CA LEU A 74 -9.67 2.45 3.99
C LEU A 74 -10.29 3.40 5.01
N ASN A 75 -11.26 4.19 4.56
CA ASN A 75 -11.92 5.18 5.39
C ASN A 75 -12.81 4.40 6.36
N LEU A 76 -12.20 4.03 7.46
CA LEU A 76 -12.79 3.37 8.60
C LEU A 76 -13.42 4.37 9.58
N GLU A 77 -13.43 5.67 9.23
CA GLU A 77 -14.02 6.71 10.06
C GLU A 77 -15.52 6.83 9.78
N GLY A 78 -16.32 6.62 10.82
CA GLY A 78 -17.71 7.07 10.85
C GLY A 78 -18.77 6.00 10.62
N GLN A 79 -18.85 5.01 11.50
CA GLN A 79 -20.14 4.46 11.93
C GLN A 79 -20.02 3.77 13.30
N ASP A 80 -20.01 4.60 14.34
CA ASP A 80 -20.40 4.19 15.69
C ASP A 80 -21.90 3.87 15.71
N ALA A 81 -22.30 2.73 15.14
CA ALA A 81 -23.69 2.26 15.21
C ALA A 81 -23.80 0.75 15.02
N SER A 82 -23.28 0.00 15.99
CA SER A 82 -23.97 -1.17 16.54
C SER A 82 -23.39 -1.39 17.93
N GLY A 83 -24.20 -1.82 18.90
CA GLY A 83 -23.76 -2.16 20.27
C GLY A 83 -22.78 -3.33 20.24
N GLY A 84 -21.58 -3.04 19.76
CA GLY A 84 -20.78 -3.94 18.94
C GLY A 84 -19.69 -4.63 19.74
N ASN A 85 -19.31 -5.79 19.24
CA ASN A 85 -18.26 -6.61 19.79
C ASN A 85 -16.98 -5.79 20.04
N GLU A 86 -16.52 -5.71 21.29
CA GLU A 86 -15.31 -4.95 21.65
C GLU A 86 -14.02 -5.73 21.36
N VAL A 87 -14.13 -7.01 21.02
CA VAL A 87 -12.99 -7.87 20.70
C VAL A 87 -12.24 -7.30 19.50
N GLY A 88 -10.94 -7.02 19.65
CA GLY A 88 -10.13 -6.42 18.59
C GLY A 88 -10.27 -4.89 18.46
N LYS A 89 -10.96 -4.23 19.40
CA LYS A 89 -10.88 -2.77 19.54
C LYS A 89 -9.48 -2.36 20.01
N ARG A 90 -8.88 -1.36 19.37
CA ARG A 90 -7.59 -0.81 19.82
C ARG A 90 -7.80 0.09 21.04
N PRO A 91 -6.89 0.06 22.04
CA PRO A 91 -6.93 0.98 23.18
C PRO A 91 -6.72 2.45 22.78
N ASN A 92 -5.85 2.70 21.79
CA ASN A 92 -5.66 4.01 21.17
C ASN A 92 -5.98 3.91 19.66
N GLN A 93 -6.66 4.91 19.13
CA GLN A 93 -6.97 5.01 17.71
C GLN A 93 -5.85 5.67 16.89
N ASP A 94 -4.95 6.41 17.54
CA ASP A 94 -3.79 7.04 16.88
C ASP A 94 -2.85 5.98 16.29
N PHE A 95 -2.36 6.23 15.08
CA PHE A 95 -1.37 5.39 14.42
C PHE A 95 -0.37 6.25 13.63
N ASP A 96 0.87 5.79 13.59
CA ASP A 96 1.95 6.45 12.86
C ASP A 96 2.10 5.88 11.44
N LYS A 97 1.84 4.58 11.31
CA LYS A 97 2.08 3.82 10.07
C LYS A 97 1.10 2.66 9.94
N ILE A 98 0.68 2.42 8.69
CA ILE A 98 -0.10 1.25 8.30
C ILE A 98 0.71 0.43 7.30
N VAL A 99 0.78 -0.89 7.52
CA VAL A 99 1.31 -1.86 6.56
C VAL A 99 0.17 -2.72 6.06
N SER A 100 -0.02 -2.73 4.74
CA SER A 100 -1.15 -3.42 4.11
C SER A 100 -0.70 -4.52 3.17
N LEU A 101 -1.39 -5.66 3.21
CA LEU A 101 -1.33 -6.73 2.23
C LEU A 101 -2.75 -7.08 1.78
N PHE A 102 -2.87 -7.69 0.61
CA PHE A 102 -4.17 -8.14 0.11
C PHE A 102 -4.11 -9.59 -0.32
N VAL A 103 -5.23 -10.27 -0.24
CA VAL A 103 -5.45 -11.56 -0.92
C VAL A 103 -6.54 -11.32 -1.95
N ALA A 104 -6.17 -11.44 -3.22
CA ALA A 104 -7.09 -11.26 -4.34
C ALA A 104 -7.47 -12.61 -4.95
N ALA A 105 -8.72 -12.71 -5.42
CA ALA A 105 -9.13 -13.82 -6.27
C ALA A 105 -8.34 -13.81 -7.58
N LYS A 106 -8.18 -14.99 -8.19
CA LYS A 106 -7.61 -15.11 -9.54
C LYS A 106 -8.52 -14.43 -10.58
N ALA A 107 -7.96 -14.13 -11.75
CA ALA A 107 -8.69 -13.46 -12.82
C ALA A 107 -10.00 -14.19 -13.16
N GLY A 108 -11.10 -13.45 -13.17
CA GLY A 108 -12.45 -13.99 -13.44
C GLY A 108 -13.08 -14.76 -12.27
N GLN A 109 -12.45 -14.80 -11.10
CA GLN A 109 -13.00 -15.42 -9.89
C GLN A 109 -13.31 -14.36 -8.83
N VAL A 110 -14.05 -14.79 -7.81
CA VAL A 110 -14.40 -13.98 -6.63
C VAL A 110 -14.21 -14.81 -5.37
N LEU A 111 -13.93 -14.14 -4.25
CA LEU A 111 -13.91 -14.78 -2.94
C LEU A 111 -15.33 -14.78 -2.37
N ARG A 112 -15.87 -15.96 -2.05
CA ARG A 112 -17.18 -16.10 -1.39
C ARG A 112 -17.04 -15.83 0.10
N GLY A 113 -17.99 -15.10 0.68
CA GLY A 113 -17.93 -14.71 2.10
C GLY A 113 -17.80 -15.89 3.05
N GLU A 114 -18.55 -16.95 2.82
CA GLU A 114 -18.49 -18.19 3.62
C GLU A 114 -17.09 -18.86 3.61
N ASP A 115 -16.43 -18.90 2.45
CA ASP A 115 -15.08 -19.44 2.34
C ASP A 115 -14.06 -18.54 3.06
N VAL A 116 -14.24 -17.21 2.97
CA VAL A 116 -13.40 -16.23 3.68
C VAL A 116 -13.52 -16.38 5.18
N VAL A 117 -14.73 -16.55 5.72
CA VAL A 117 -14.95 -16.76 7.16
C VAL A 117 -14.27 -18.04 7.63
N VAL A 118 -14.49 -19.16 6.93
CA VAL A 118 -13.86 -20.44 7.27
C VAL A 118 -12.33 -20.35 7.21
N ALA A 119 -11.78 -19.66 6.21
CA ALA A 119 -10.34 -19.45 6.10
C ALA A 119 -9.81 -18.57 7.24
N ALA A 120 -10.54 -17.52 7.60
CA ALA A 120 -10.16 -16.62 8.69
C ALA A 120 -10.09 -17.38 10.03
N GLU A 121 -11.10 -18.18 10.36
CA GLU A 121 -11.10 -19.01 11.57
C GLU A 121 -9.95 -20.03 11.57
N LYS A 122 -9.72 -20.72 10.44
CA LYS A 122 -8.62 -21.68 10.29
C LYS A 122 -7.23 -21.06 10.45
N THR A 123 -7.11 -19.76 10.19
CA THR A 123 -5.86 -19.01 10.38
C THR A 123 -5.78 -18.29 11.72
N GLY A 124 -6.77 -18.49 12.60
CA GLY A 124 -6.78 -17.96 13.96
C GLY A 124 -7.13 -16.47 14.03
N LEU A 125 -7.92 -15.97 13.07
CA LEU A 125 -8.56 -14.66 13.13
C LEU A 125 -9.91 -14.77 13.85
N VAL A 126 -10.26 -13.73 14.59
CA VAL A 126 -11.50 -13.65 15.39
C VAL A 126 -12.36 -12.50 14.86
N PHE A 127 -13.64 -12.76 14.61
CA PHE A 127 -14.59 -11.72 14.24
C PHE A 127 -14.89 -10.79 15.42
N GLY A 128 -14.86 -9.48 15.20
CA GLY A 128 -14.88 -8.52 16.30
C GLY A 128 -15.31 -7.11 15.91
N HIS A 129 -14.66 -6.14 16.55
CA HIS A 129 -14.90 -4.71 16.45
C HIS A 129 -15.02 -4.26 14.99
N MET A 130 -15.99 -3.38 14.71
CA MET A 130 -16.33 -2.91 13.35
C MET A 130 -16.77 -4.01 12.39
N ASN A 131 -17.17 -5.19 12.89
CA ASN A 131 -17.62 -6.31 12.09
C ASN A 131 -16.53 -6.75 11.07
N VAL A 132 -15.28 -6.75 11.51
CA VAL A 132 -14.12 -7.26 10.75
C VAL A 132 -13.39 -8.33 11.56
N PHE A 133 -12.39 -8.95 10.94
CA PHE A 133 -11.61 -10.01 11.58
C PHE A 133 -10.31 -9.45 12.15
N HIS A 134 -9.88 -9.99 13.30
CA HIS A 134 -8.71 -9.53 14.02
C HIS A 134 -7.81 -10.67 14.43
N ARG A 135 -6.49 -10.48 14.34
CA ARG A 135 -5.53 -11.33 15.02
C ARG A 135 -5.22 -10.72 16.37
N LEU A 136 -5.49 -11.43 17.46
CA LEU A 136 -5.28 -10.95 18.82
C LEU A 136 -3.96 -11.47 19.40
N VAL A 137 -3.50 -10.84 20.47
CA VAL A 137 -2.41 -11.37 21.30
C VAL A 137 -2.94 -12.53 22.14
N GLU A 138 -2.26 -13.67 22.08
CA GLU A 138 -2.65 -14.87 22.82
C GLU A 138 -2.76 -14.58 24.32
N GLY A 139 -3.90 -14.92 24.91
CA GLY A 139 -4.21 -14.66 26.32
C GLY A 139 -4.36 -13.19 26.74
N HIS A 140 -4.24 -12.24 25.81
CA HIS A 140 -4.28 -10.79 26.11
C HIS A 140 -5.12 -10.00 25.07
N PRO A 141 -6.41 -10.33 24.88
CA PRO A 141 -7.28 -9.68 23.90
C PRO A 141 -7.48 -8.17 24.17
N GLU A 142 -7.34 -7.73 25.42
CA GLU A 142 -7.48 -6.34 25.87
C GLU A 142 -6.39 -5.40 25.35
N ARG A 143 -5.24 -5.95 24.90
CA ARG A 143 -4.15 -5.17 24.29
C ARG A 143 -4.46 -4.71 22.87
N GLY A 144 -5.59 -5.14 22.32
CA GLY A 144 -6.00 -4.87 20.96
C GLY A 144 -5.39 -5.84 19.94
N PRO A 145 -5.73 -5.63 18.66
CA PRO A 145 -5.31 -6.51 17.57
C PRO A 145 -3.84 -6.29 17.21
N ILE A 146 -3.18 -7.38 16.82
CA ILE A 146 -1.89 -7.35 16.12
C ILE A 146 -2.11 -6.78 14.72
N PHE A 147 -3.09 -7.31 13.98
CA PHE A 147 -3.53 -6.81 12.69
C PHE A 147 -5.00 -7.16 12.46
N SER A 148 -5.61 -6.53 11.47
CA SER A 148 -7.03 -6.72 11.14
C SER A 148 -7.20 -7.08 9.66
N MET A 149 -8.35 -7.67 9.33
CA MET A 149 -8.73 -8.10 7.98
C MET A 149 -10.14 -7.63 7.65
N ALA A 150 -10.28 -6.92 6.53
CA ALA A 150 -11.52 -6.33 6.03
C ALA A 150 -11.78 -6.70 4.56
N SER A 151 -13.01 -6.54 4.10
CA SER A 151 -13.34 -6.56 2.67
C SER A 151 -12.83 -5.29 1.99
N ILE A 152 -12.45 -5.37 0.70
CA ILE A 152 -12.13 -4.16 -0.09
C ILE A 152 -13.39 -3.44 -0.60
N LEU A 153 -14.53 -4.13 -0.64
CA LEU A 153 -15.80 -3.53 -1.05
C LEU A 153 -16.42 -2.82 0.12
N LYS A 154 -16.94 -1.61 -0.11
CA LYS A 154 -17.70 -0.86 0.89
C LYS A 154 -18.92 -1.67 1.33
N PRO A 155 -19.24 -1.74 2.64
CA PRO A 155 -18.68 -0.94 3.74
C PRO A 155 -17.32 -1.40 4.30
N GLY A 156 -16.74 -2.50 3.83
CA GLY A 156 -15.48 -3.07 4.31
C GLY A 156 -15.67 -4.08 5.45
N SER A 157 -16.82 -4.06 6.11
CA SER A 157 -17.22 -5.06 7.11
C SER A 157 -17.76 -6.34 6.48
N PHE A 158 -17.85 -7.39 7.28
CA PHE A 158 -18.49 -8.65 6.92
C PHE A 158 -19.85 -8.75 7.63
N ASP A 159 -20.93 -8.79 6.85
CA ASP A 159 -22.26 -9.04 7.37
C ASP A 159 -22.46 -10.54 7.57
N MET A 160 -22.36 -11.00 8.83
CA MET A 160 -22.51 -12.40 9.19
C MET A 160 -23.92 -12.94 8.92
N ALA A 161 -24.95 -12.09 8.90
CA ALA A 161 -26.33 -12.53 8.63
C ALA A 161 -26.52 -12.90 7.15
N ASN A 162 -25.86 -12.16 6.25
CA ASN A 162 -25.98 -12.33 4.80
C ASN A 162 -24.67 -12.83 4.15
N ILE A 163 -23.82 -13.52 4.91
CA ILE A 163 -22.45 -13.87 4.49
C ILE A 163 -22.39 -14.78 3.25
N ARG A 164 -23.43 -15.58 3.01
CA ARG A 164 -23.53 -16.49 1.86
C ARG A 164 -23.70 -15.75 0.53
N GLU A 165 -24.28 -14.55 0.57
CA GLU A 165 -24.50 -13.71 -0.61
C GLU A 165 -23.30 -12.80 -0.88
N MET A 166 -22.45 -12.60 0.14
CA MET A 166 -21.26 -11.77 0.03
C MET A 166 -20.25 -12.39 -0.94
N GLN A 167 -19.79 -11.57 -1.88
CA GLN A 167 -18.67 -11.86 -2.76
C GLN A 167 -17.75 -10.65 -2.79
N THR A 168 -16.44 -10.89 -2.83
CA THR A 168 -15.46 -9.81 -2.92
C THR A 168 -14.30 -10.19 -3.84
N PRO A 169 -13.78 -9.28 -4.68
CA PRO A 169 -12.61 -9.56 -5.49
C PRO A 169 -11.32 -9.68 -4.67
N ALA A 170 -11.26 -9.06 -3.48
CA ALA A 170 -10.13 -9.20 -2.58
C ALA A 170 -10.50 -8.92 -1.11
N ILE A 171 -9.62 -9.33 -0.22
CA ILE A 171 -9.64 -8.97 1.20
C ILE A 171 -8.33 -8.27 1.56
N ALA A 172 -8.43 -7.27 2.42
CA ALA A 172 -7.33 -6.43 2.88
C ALA A 172 -6.92 -6.84 4.29
N PHE A 173 -5.62 -6.97 4.51
CA PHE A 173 -5.01 -7.13 5.83
C PHE A 173 -4.22 -5.87 6.12
N PHE A 174 -4.40 -5.30 7.30
CA PHE A 174 -3.70 -4.09 7.71
C PHE A 174 -3.18 -4.22 9.14
N LEU A 175 -1.89 -3.94 9.27
CA LEU A 175 -1.15 -3.83 10.52
C LEU A 175 -0.97 -2.34 10.81
N THR A 176 -1.58 -1.85 11.88
CA THR A 176 -1.44 -0.46 12.33
C THR A 176 -0.40 -0.39 13.44
N LEU A 177 0.55 0.54 13.33
CA LEU A 177 1.60 0.76 14.30
C LEU A 177 1.33 2.06 15.08
N PRO A 178 1.57 2.09 16.40
CA PRO A 178 2.17 1.02 17.21
C PRO A 178 1.20 -0.16 17.46
N ALA A 179 1.72 -1.38 17.26
CA ALA A 179 1.03 -2.62 17.56
C ALA A 179 1.25 -3.02 19.04
N PRO A 180 0.50 -3.99 19.60
CA PRO A 180 0.74 -4.49 20.96
C PRO A 180 2.08 -5.25 21.13
N MET A 181 2.92 -5.30 20.10
CA MET A 181 4.27 -5.87 20.10
C MET A 181 5.15 -5.11 19.09
N THR A 182 6.41 -5.49 18.95
CA THR A 182 7.31 -4.85 17.97
C THR A 182 6.71 -4.96 16.56
N ALA A 183 6.98 -3.95 15.72
CA ALA A 183 6.47 -3.93 14.36
C ALA A 183 6.95 -5.14 13.56
N LEU A 184 8.21 -5.55 13.77
CA LEU A 184 8.75 -6.76 13.16
C LEU A 184 8.02 -8.04 13.62
N ASP A 185 7.78 -8.22 14.92
CA ASP A 185 7.09 -9.42 15.42
C ASP A 185 5.63 -9.48 14.93
N ALA A 186 4.96 -8.33 14.85
CA ALA A 186 3.61 -8.23 14.30
C ALA A 186 3.58 -8.65 12.81
N TRP A 187 4.58 -8.25 12.04
CA TRP A 187 4.75 -8.67 10.65
C TRP A 187 5.02 -10.16 10.50
N GLU A 188 5.90 -10.74 11.33
CA GLU A 188 6.19 -12.19 11.33
C GLU A 188 4.95 -13.03 11.72
N LYS A 189 3.92 -12.42 12.32
CA LYS A 189 2.60 -13.04 12.51
C LYS A 189 1.64 -12.80 11.33
N MET A 190 1.67 -11.61 10.76
CA MET A 190 0.80 -11.21 9.65
C MET A 190 1.14 -11.98 8.36
N LEU A 191 2.40 -11.96 7.91
CA LEU A 191 2.78 -12.50 6.61
C LEU A 191 2.42 -13.99 6.43
N PRO A 192 2.76 -14.91 7.37
CA PRO A 192 2.38 -16.31 7.23
C PRO A 192 0.86 -16.52 7.25
N THR A 193 0.14 -15.70 8.02
CA THR A 193 -1.33 -15.72 8.07
C THR A 193 -1.93 -15.35 6.72
N VAL A 194 -1.44 -14.27 6.10
CA VAL A 194 -1.89 -13.81 4.77
C VAL A 194 -1.58 -14.84 3.69
N GLN A 195 -0.38 -15.44 3.73
CA GLN A 195 0.00 -16.51 2.80
C GLN A 195 -0.91 -17.73 2.95
N ARG A 196 -1.21 -18.13 4.19
CA ARG A 196 -2.13 -19.24 4.45
C ARG A 196 -3.56 -18.94 4.01
N MET A 197 -4.03 -17.70 4.18
CA MET A 197 -5.32 -17.25 3.66
C MET A 197 -5.38 -17.37 2.14
N ALA A 198 -4.33 -16.96 1.43
CA ALA A 198 -4.25 -17.13 -0.02
C ALA A 198 -4.27 -18.60 -0.44
N GLU A 199 -3.56 -19.49 0.25
CA GLU A 199 -3.62 -20.94 -0.03
C GLU A 199 -5.02 -21.52 0.15
N LEU A 200 -5.72 -21.15 1.25
CA LEU A 200 -7.05 -21.67 1.56
C LEU A 200 -8.12 -21.17 0.58
N LEU A 201 -7.94 -19.97 0.03
CA LEU A 201 -8.88 -19.31 -0.86
C LEU A 201 -8.48 -19.43 -2.35
N ASP A 202 -7.41 -20.16 -2.66
CA ASP A 202 -6.79 -20.23 -3.99
C ASP A 202 -6.52 -18.82 -4.61
N GLY A 203 -6.13 -17.88 -3.74
CA GLY A 203 -5.88 -16.47 -4.08
C GLY A 203 -4.41 -16.12 -4.31
N VAL A 204 -4.17 -14.86 -4.63
CA VAL A 204 -2.82 -14.29 -4.82
C VAL A 204 -2.57 -13.20 -3.79
N VAL A 205 -1.43 -13.27 -3.10
CA VAL A 205 -1.01 -12.23 -2.16
C VAL A 205 -0.46 -11.03 -2.93
N LEU A 206 -1.02 -9.85 -2.66
CA LEU A 206 -0.60 -8.58 -3.27
C LEU A 206 -0.06 -7.62 -2.21
N ASP A 207 0.85 -6.74 -2.64
CA ASP A 207 1.33 -5.61 -1.85
C ASP A 207 0.40 -4.40 -1.93
N ASP A 208 0.80 -3.31 -1.27
CA ASP A 208 0.13 -2.00 -1.26
C ASP A 208 -0.07 -1.40 -2.65
N SER A 209 0.83 -1.71 -3.60
CA SER A 209 0.75 -1.29 -4.99
C SER A 209 -0.03 -2.26 -5.88
N ARG A 210 -0.72 -3.24 -5.28
CA ARG A 210 -1.49 -4.30 -5.97
C ARG A 210 -0.62 -5.22 -6.85
N ASN A 211 0.68 -5.27 -6.62
CA ASN A 211 1.58 -6.21 -7.29
C ASN A 211 1.70 -7.51 -6.50
N ALA A 212 1.96 -8.62 -7.19
CA ALA A 212 2.21 -9.89 -6.53
C ALA A 212 3.38 -9.79 -5.54
N LEU A 213 3.16 -10.28 -4.31
CA LEU A 213 4.12 -10.12 -3.23
C LEU A 213 5.38 -10.98 -3.48
N GLY A 214 6.46 -10.32 -3.87
CA GLY A 214 7.77 -10.95 -4.09
C GLY A 214 8.68 -10.93 -2.86
N ARG A 215 9.71 -11.80 -2.87
CA ARG A 215 10.71 -11.88 -1.79
C ARG A 215 11.43 -10.56 -1.52
N GLN A 216 11.73 -9.78 -2.56
CA GLN A 216 12.37 -8.47 -2.43
C GLN A 216 11.48 -7.48 -1.68
N ARG A 217 10.18 -7.45 -1.99
CA ARG A 217 9.21 -6.57 -1.31
C ARG A 217 9.06 -6.97 0.16
N VAL A 218 8.98 -8.27 0.46
CA VAL A 218 8.97 -8.78 1.84
C VAL A 218 10.21 -8.32 2.62
N ALA A 219 11.41 -8.48 2.05
CA ALA A 219 12.65 -8.06 2.70
C ALA A 219 12.66 -6.56 2.97
N HIS A 220 12.20 -5.76 2.00
CA HIS A 220 12.11 -4.32 2.14
C HIS A 220 11.15 -3.89 3.26
N ILE A 221 9.93 -4.45 3.30
CA ILE A 221 8.97 -4.18 4.38
C ILE A 221 9.59 -4.53 5.74
N ARG A 222 10.29 -5.67 5.82
CA ARG A 222 10.97 -6.09 7.06
C ARG A 222 12.02 -5.08 7.53
N ASP A 223 12.79 -4.53 6.61
CA ASP A 223 13.81 -3.52 6.94
C ASP A 223 13.19 -2.17 7.34
N GLU A 224 12.07 -1.78 6.74
CA GLU A 224 11.30 -0.61 7.19
C GLU A 224 10.77 -0.79 8.62
N LEU A 225 10.23 -1.96 8.95
CA LEU A 225 9.68 -2.23 10.28
C LEU A 225 10.77 -2.27 11.35
N ARG A 226 11.94 -2.82 11.01
CA ARG A 226 13.13 -2.73 11.87
C ARG A 226 13.57 -1.28 12.10
N ALA A 227 13.48 -0.43 11.07
CA ALA A 227 13.81 0.98 11.21
C ALA A 227 12.79 1.71 12.10
N TYR A 228 11.50 1.41 11.93
CA TYR A 228 10.43 1.90 12.80
C TYR A 228 10.69 1.51 14.27
N ASP A 229 10.95 0.23 14.55
CA ASP A 229 11.22 -0.25 15.90
C ASP A 229 12.44 0.45 16.53
N ARG A 230 13.53 0.65 15.77
CA ARG A 230 14.72 1.39 16.29
C ARG A 230 14.41 2.84 16.65
N GLN A 231 13.57 3.52 15.87
CA GLN A 231 13.20 4.91 16.13
C GLN A 231 12.32 5.04 17.38
N HIS A 232 11.44 4.06 17.62
CA HIS A 232 10.49 4.09 18.74
C HIS A 232 11.05 3.45 20.02
N GLN A 233 12.14 2.68 19.95
CA GLN A 233 12.88 2.16 21.11
C GLN A 233 14.00 3.09 21.60
N ALA A 234 14.47 4.04 20.78
CA ALA A 234 15.53 4.95 21.18
C ALA A 234 15.05 5.89 22.31
N PRO A 235 15.70 5.91 23.49
CA PRO A 235 15.41 6.90 24.52
C PRO A 235 15.54 8.31 23.92
N PRO A 236 14.71 9.28 24.33
CA PRO A 236 14.89 10.66 23.87
C PRO A 236 16.32 11.08 24.17
N LEU A 237 16.99 11.68 23.18
CA LEU A 237 18.35 12.19 23.33
C LEU A 237 18.36 13.24 24.45
N THR A 238 18.61 12.80 25.68
CA THR A 238 18.83 13.70 26.81
C THR A 238 20.11 14.45 26.46
N LYS A 239 20.00 15.77 26.22
CA LYS A 239 21.16 16.63 25.98
C LYS A 239 22.21 16.31 27.05
N SER A 240 23.42 15.94 26.63
CA SER A 240 24.54 15.69 27.55
C SER A 240 24.64 16.84 28.56
N PRO A 241 24.90 16.55 29.85
CA PRO A 241 25.14 17.60 30.82
C PRO A 241 26.34 18.40 30.31
N ARG A 242 26.11 19.69 30.09
CA ARG A 242 27.19 20.64 29.85
C ARG A 242 27.93 20.74 31.18
N TRP A 243 29.05 20.03 31.29
CA TRP A 243 30.04 20.22 32.34
C TRP A 243 30.90 21.44 32.03
#